data_AF-F3GC14-F1
#
_entry.id   AF-F3GC14-F1
#
_cell.length_a   1.000
_cell.length_b   1.000
_cell.length_c   1.000
_cell.angle_alpha   90.00
_cell.angle_beta   90.00
_cell.angle_gamma   90.00
#
_symmetry.space_group_name_H-M   'P 1'
#
loop_
_entity.id
_entity.type
_entity.pdbx_description
1 polymer ?
#
loop_
_entity_poly.entity_id
_entity_poly.type
_entity_poly.pdbx_seq_one_letter_code
_entity_poly.pdbx_strand_id
1 'polypeptide(L)' 'MRELVLTRYPFVVSYVVRTRVVFIVRVLHERNERLNTANIPDQFR' A
#
# COMPACT_ATOMS: atom_id res chain seq x y z
N MET A 1 -13.31 0.16 0.87
CA MET A 1 -11.97 -0.20 1.40
C MET A 1 -11.45 1.03 2.12
N ARG A 2 -10.88 0.89 3.33
CA ARG A 2 -10.36 2.00 4.14
C ARG A 2 -8.85 1.91 4.22
N GLU A 3 -8.21 3.05 4.44
CA GLU A 3 -6.75 3.14 4.54
C GLU A 3 -6.36 3.78 5.87
N LEU A 4 -5.30 3.24 6.48
CA LEU A 4 -4.68 3.76 7.69
C LEU A 4 -3.22 4.06 7.37
N VAL A 5 -2.85 5.33 7.41
CA VAL A 5 -1.46 5.76 7.31
C VAL A 5 -0.86 5.73 8.70
N LEU A 6 0.21 4.95 8.89
CA LEU A 6 0.93 4.95 10.15
C LEU A 6 1.78 6.23 10.24
N THR A 7 1.61 7.02 11.30
CA THR A 7 2.29 8.32 11.42
C THR A 7 3.76 8.21 11.82
N ARG A 8 4.14 7.09 12.47
CA ARG A 8 5.53 6.83 12.92
C ARG A 8 6.36 6.04 11.92
N TYR A 9 5.73 5.31 11.02
CA TYR A 9 6.39 4.46 10.04
C TYR A 9 5.72 4.67 8.69
N PRO A 10 6.46 4.79 7.59
CA PRO A 10 5.91 5.13 6.28
C PRO A 10 5.20 3.92 5.65
N PHE A 11 4.14 3.45 6.29
CA PHE A 11 3.29 2.37 5.82
C PHE A 11 1.83 2.79 5.70
N VAL A 12 1.20 2.33 4.64
CA VAL A 12 -0.24 2.43 4.38
C VAL A 12 -0.85 1.05 4.55
N VAL A 13 -1.83 0.94 5.44
CA VAL A 13 -2.56 -0.30 5.73
C VAL A 13 -3.96 -0.19 5.16
N SER A 14 -4.27 -1.01 4.15
CA SER A 14 -5.61 -1.09 3.60
C SER A 14 -6.41 -2.19 4.32
N TYR A 15 -7.60 -1.85 4.79
CA TYR A 15 -8.45 -2.75 5.56
C TYR A 15 -9.93 -2.60 5.24
N VAL A 16 -10.71 -3.62 5.61
CA VAL A 16 -12.17 -3.62 5.55
C VAL A 16 -12.74 -4.04 6.91
N VAL A 17 -13.83 -3.42 7.32
CA VAL A 17 -14.52 -3.76 8.58
C VAL A 17 -15.77 -4.55 8.23
N ARG A 18 -15.92 -5.76 8.78
CA ARG A 18 -17.15 -6.57 8.66
C ARG A 18 -17.59 -7.04 10.02
N THR A 19 -18.85 -6.80 10.38
CA THR A 19 -19.50 -7.36 11.59
C THR A 19 -18.62 -7.27 12.85
N ARG A 20 -17.91 -6.16 13.04
CA ARG A 20 -16.97 -5.86 14.16
C ARG A 20 -15.56 -6.46 14.07
N VAL A 21 -15.21 -7.13 12.98
CA VAL A 21 -13.86 -7.64 12.70
C VAL A 21 -13.18 -6.75 11.67
N VAL A 22 -11.92 -6.43 11.91
CA VAL A 22 -11.06 -5.68 10.98
C VAL A 22 -10.21 -6.68 10.18
N PHE A 23 -10.42 -6.70 8.87
CA PHE A 23 -9.63 -7.52 7.95
C PHE A 23 -8.59 -6.64 7.27
N ILE A 24 -7.32 -6.89 7.57
CA ILE A 24 -6.20 -6.24 6.89
C ILE A 24 -6.00 -6.93 5.53
N VAL A 25 -6.12 -6.16 4.46
CA VAL A 25 -6.06 -6.66 3.08
C VAL A 25 -4.66 -6.51 2.51
N ARG A 26 -4.00 -5.38 2.79
CA ARG A 26 -2.69 -5.05 2.24
C ARG A 26 -1.94 -4.14 3.20
N VAL A 27 -0.63 -4.35 3.31
CA VAL A 27 0.29 -3.44 4.00
C VAL A 27 1.33 -3.01 2.97
N LEU A 28 1.42 -1.71 2.73
CA LEU A 28 2.34 -1.10 1.79
C LEU A 28 3.30 -0.19 2.51
N HIS A 29 4.55 -0.18 2.07
CA HIS A 29 5.50 0.86 2.44
C HIS A 29 5.41 1.98 1.40
N GLU A 30 5.31 3.25 1.81
CA GLU A 30 5.10 4.40 0.91
C GLU A 30 6.19 4.51 -0.18
N ARG A 31 7.42 4.10 0.14
CA ARG A 31 8.52 4.08 -0.85
C ARG A 31 8.39 2.99 -1.92
N ASN A 32 7.62 1.93 -1.66
CA ASN A 32 7.43 0.84 -2.63
C ASN A 32 6.42 1.21 -3.72
N GLU A 33 5.49 2.14 -3.47
CA GLU A 33 4.58 2.64 -4.51
C GLU A 33 5.32 3.50 -5.55
N ARG A 34 6.26 4.34 -5.12
CA ARG A 34 7.05 5.20 -6.03
C ARG A 34 7.89 4.41 -7.05
N LEU A 35 8.20 3.14 -6.77
CA LEU A 35 8.98 2.29 -7.68
C LEU A 35 8.17 1.78 -8.89
N ASN A 36 6.84 1.87 -8.89
CA ASN A 36 6.00 1.31 -9.96
C ASN A 36 5.52 2.30 -11.02
N THR A 37 5.93 3.58 -11.00
CA THR A 37 5.48 4.57 -12.00
C THR A 37 6.61 5.38 -12.64
N ALA A 38 7.88 5.13 -12.30
CA ALA A 38 8.96 6.02 -12.74
C ALA A 38 10.16 5.39 -13.45
N ASN A 39 10.35 4.06 -13.51
CA ASN A 39 11.52 3.48 -14.20
C ASN A 39 11.35 1.99 -14.55
N ILE A 40 10.41 1.66 -15.43
CA ILE A 40 10.65 0.52 -16.34
C ILE A 40 11.09 1.17 -17.65
N PRO A 41 12.40 1.37 -17.89
CA PRO A 41 12.83 1.67 -19.24
C PRO A 41 12.43 0.48 -20.12
N ASP A 42 11.77 0.78 -21.24
CA ASP A 42 11.36 -0.12 -22.31
C ASP A 42 12.60 -0.74 -23.01
N GLN A 43 13.45 -1.47 -22.26
CA GLN A 43 14.73 -2.00 -22.71
C GLN A 43 14.70 -3.50 -23.07
N PHE A 44 13.50 -4.06 -23.27
CA PHE A 44 13.32 -5.42 -23.77
C PHE A 44 12.71 -5.47 -25.18
N ARG A 45 13.12 -4.55 -26.07
CA ARG A 45 12.87 -4.66 -27.51
C ARG A 45 14.16 -4.76 -28.30
#